data_AF-A0A7Y2C5D7-F1
#
_entry.id   AF-A0A7Y2C5D7-F1
#
_cell.length_a   1.000
_cell.length_b   1.000
_cell.length_c   1.000
_cell.angle_alpha   90.00
_cell.angle_beta   90.00
_cell.angle_gamma   90.00
#
_symmetry.space_group_name_H-M   'P 1'
#
loop_
_entity.id
_entity.type
_entity.pdbx_description
1 polymer ?
#
loop_
_entity_poly.entity_id
_entity_poly.type
_entity_poly.pdbx_seq_one_letter_code
_entity_poly.pdbx_strand_id
1 'polypeptide(L)'
;MDILALDEILFRAVNVDGHNAFFDFLLPFMRNKYFWAPFYIFLLSLILVNFKKAGLLFVLSLILCVALTDNISSRLIKKTVKRERPCRQQSLSKDVKLLARCGVGYSFPSSHATNHFGVALFLILGLGSMWKWIKWPLIIWAGMISYAQVYVGVHFPF
;
A
#
# COMPACT_ATOMS: atom_id res chain seq x y z
N MET A 1 3.06 24.39 13.27
CA MET A 1 3.35 23.58 12.07
C MET A 1 2.04 22.97 11.63
N ASP A 2 1.60 23.22 10.41
CA ASP A 2 0.39 22.58 9.89
C ASP A 2 0.68 21.15 9.39
N ILE A 3 -0.39 20.43 9.07
CA ILE A 3 -0.28 19.03 8.65
C ILE A 3 0.42 18.86 7.29
N LEU A 4 0.31 19.84 6.38
CA LEU A 4 0.92 19.76 5.05
C LEU A 4 2.44 19.96 5.14
N ALA A 5 2.88 20.91 5.96
CA ALA A 5 4.29 21.12 6.24
C ALA A 5 4.92 19.90 6.93
N LEU A 6 4.23 19.31 7.91
CA LEU A 6 4.68 18.08 8.56
C LEU A 6 4.83 16.94 7.55
N ASP A 7 3.86 16.79 6.65
CA ASP A 7 3.85 15.73 5.64
C ASP A 7 5.00 15.86 4.62
N GLU A 8 5.32 17.10 4.20
CA GLU A 8 6.48 17.36 3.34
C GLU A 8 7.80 17.09 4.07
N ILE A 9 7.93 17.48 5.34
CA ILE A 9 9.12 17.20 6.16
C ILE A 9 9.34 15.69 6.27
N LEU A 10 8.30 14.93 6.59
CA LEU A 10 8.39 13.47 6.70
C LEU A 10 8.69 12.83 5.34
N PHE A 11 8.09 13.35 4.26
CA PHE A 11 8.41 12.90 2.90
C PHE A 11 9.89 13.10 2.58
N ARG A 12 10.45 14.29 2.84
CA ARG A 12 11.87 14.58 2.59
C ARG A 12 12.79 13.69 3.43
N ALA A 13 12.47 13.49 4.71
CA ALA A 13 13.23 12.60 5.57
C ALA A 13 13.29 11.16 5.01
N VAL A 14 12.21 10.67 4.40
CA VAL A 14 12.15 9.31 3.84
C VAL A 14 12.74 9.23 2.42
N ASN A 15 12.36 10.13 1.51
CA ASN A 15 12.69 10.06 0.07
C ASN A 15 13.90 10.90 -0.35
N VAL A 16 14.36 11.85 0.46
CA VAL A 16 15.58 12.62 0.13
C VAL A 16 16.74 12.07 0.95
N ASP A 17 16.57 12.04 2.28
CA ASP A 17 17.64 11.72 3.23
C ASP A 17 17.77 10.20 3.50
N GLY A 18 16.66 9.46 3.48
CA GLY A 18 16.63 8.04 3.83
C GLY A 18 17.24 7.07 2.80
N HIS A 19 17.70 7.58 1.66
CA HIS A 19 18.18 6.73 0.56
C HIS A 19 19.49 6.02 0.88
N ASN A 20 19.53 4.72 0.58
CA ASN A 20 20.75 3.92 0.63
C ASN A 20 20.66 2.75 -0.36
N ALA A 21 21.81 2.17 -0.71
CA ALA A 21 21.90 1.13 -1.73
C ALA A 21 21.00 -0.10 -1.45
N PHE A 22 20.83 -0.47 -0.18
CA PHE A 22 20.00 -1.61 0.20
C PHE A 22 18.50 -1.34 -0.03
N PHE A 23 18.00 -0.21 0.46
CA PHE A 23 16.59 0.15 0.30
C PHE A 23 16.25 0.60 -1.13
N ASP A 24 17.19 1.21 -1.84
CA ASP A 24 17.05 1.56 -3.27
C ASP A 24 16.86 0.31 -4.13
N PHE A 25 17.50 -0.79 -3.77
CA PHE A 25 17.29 -2.09 -4.39
C PHE A 25 15.98 -2.75 -3.95
N LEU A 26 15.71 -2.81 -2.64
CA LEU A 26 14.64 -3.64 -2.07
C LEU A 26 13.23 -3.04 -2.24
N LEU A 27 13.06 -1.77 -1.89
CA LEU A 27 11.73 -1.16 -1.76
C LEU A 27 10.95 -0.99 -3.08
N PRO A 28 11.60 -0.81 -4.25
CA PRO A 28 10.91 -0.90 -5.53
C PRO A 28 10.23 -2.25 -5.78
N PHE A 29 10.82 -3.35 -5.31
CA PHE A 29 10.17 -4.68 -5.36
C PHE A 29 9.04 -4.78 -4.34
N MET A 30 9.26 -4.34 -3.10
CA MET A 30 8.25 -4.41 -2.05
C MET A 30 6.95 -3.70 -2.42
N ARG A 31 7.03 -2.55 -3.11
CA ARG A 31 5.81 -1.85 -3.55
C ARG A 31 5.09 -2.52 -4.72
N ASN A 32 5.74 -3.41 -5.46
CA ASN A 32 5.20 -3.98 -6.69
C ASN A 32 4.21 -5.11 -6.36
N LYS A 33 2.94 -4.94 -6.70
CA LYS A 33 1.90 -5.96 -6.48
C LYS A 33 2.23 -7.32 -7.10
N TYR A 34 2.95 -7.36 -8.22
CA TYR A 34 3.30 -8.63 -8.88
C TYR A 34 4.36 -9.41 -8.11
N PHE A 35 5.25 -8.73 -7.38
CA PHE A 35 6.22 -9.37 -6.50
C PHE A 35 5.52 -10.22 -5.42
N TRP A 36 4.33 -9.79 -4.98
CA TRP A 36 3.52 -10.49 -3.98
C TRP A 36 2.59 -11.55 -4.55
N ALA A 37 2.62 -11.82 -5.85
CA ALA A 37 1.79 -12.86 -6.47
C ALA A 37 1.95 -14.24 -5.80
N PRO A 38 3.17 -14.72 -5.44
CA PRO A 38 3.32 -15.98 -4.72
C PRO A 38 2.61 -15.98 -3.36
N PHE A 39 2.67 -14.87 -2.64
CA PHE A 39 1.99 -14.72 -1.35
C PHE A 39 0.46 -14.72 -1.50
N TYR A 40 -0.07 -14.03 -2.51
CA TYR A 40 -1.51 -14.06 -2.81
C TYR A 40 -1.99 -15.46 -3.19
N ILE A 41 -1.24 -16.16 -4.04
CA ILE A 41 -1.55 -17.54 -4.43
C ILE A 41 -1.55 -18.45 -3.19
N PHE A 42 -0.51 -18.35 -2.35
CA PHE A 42 -0.42 -19.10 -1.10
C PHE A 42 -1.64 -18.85 -0.19
N LEU A 43 -2.03 -17.59 0.04
CA LEU A 43 -3.19 -17.26 0.87
C LEU A 43 -4.49 -17.83 0.30
N LEU A 44 -4.71 -17.68 -1.01
CA LEU A 44 -5.90 -18.21 -1.68
C LEU A 44 -5.97 -19.73 -1.58
N SER A 45 -4.86 -20.42 -1.86
CA SER A 45 -4.76 -21.87 -1.72
C SER A 45 -4.99 -22.33 -0.28
N LEU A 46 -4.37 -21.67 0.70
CA LEU A 46 -4.53 -21.96 2.12
C LEU A 46 -6.00 -21.87 2.53
N ILE A 47 -6.71 -20.81 2.13
CA ILE A 47 -8.12 -20.61 2.49
C ILE A 47 -9.02 -21.66 1.82
N LEU A 48 -8.85 -21.89 0.52
CA LEU A 48 -9.71 -22.80 -0.25
C LEU A 48 -9.55 -24.26 0.19
N VAL A 49 -8.32 -24.70 0.46
CA VAL A 49 -8.03 -26.07 0.89
C VAL A 49 -8.60 -26.35 2.30
N ASN A 50 -8.44 -25.41 3.24
CA ASN A 50 -8.87 -25.62 4.63
C ASN A 50 -10.38 -25.44 4.83
N PHE A 51 -11.02 -24.48 4.15
CA PHE A 51 -12.40 -24.08 4.44
C PHE A 51 -13.41 -24.41 3.32
N LYS A 52 -12.96 -24.94 2.17
CA LYS A 52 -13.81 -25.42 1.07
C LYS A 52 -14.88 -24.38 0.65
N LYS A 53 -16.17 -24.68 0.81
CA LYS A 53 -17.28 -23.77 0.46
C LYS A 53 -17.27 -22.47 1.26
N ALA A 54 -16.99 -22.54 2.57
CA ALA A 54 -16.84 -21.34 3.40
C ALA A 54 -15.61 -20.54 2.99
N GLY A 55 -14.53 -21.23 2.60
CA GLY A 55 -13.32 -20.61 2.03
C GLY A 55 -13.59 -19.89 0.72
N LEU A 56 -14.42 -20.46 -0.16
CA LEU A 56 -14.81 -19.80 -1.41
C LEU A 56 -15.58 -18.50 -1.14
N LEU A 57 -16.58 -18.54 -0.25
CA LEU A 57 -17.32 -17.33 0.15
C LEU A 57 -16.37 -16.28 0.75
N PHE A 58 -15.45 -16.71 1.62
CA PHE A 58 -14.44 -15.84 2.22
C PHE A 58 -13.53 -15.18 1.17
N VAL A 59 -13.06 -15.94 0.18
CA VAL A 59 -12.26 -15.43 -0.95
C VAL A 59 -13.06 -14.44 -1.79
N LEU A 60 -14.33 -14.73 -2.09
CA LEU A 60 -15.20 -13.80 -2.82
C LEU A 60 -15.39 -12.49 -2.04
N SER A 61 -15.61 -12.56 -0.73
CA SER A 61 -15.67 -11.38 0.14
C SER A 61 -14.35 -10.61 0.20
N LEU A 62 -13.20 -11.30 0.17
CA LEU A 62 -11.89 -10.65 0.09
C LEU A 62 -11.69 -9.92 -1.25
N ILE A 63 -12.07 -10.55 -2.37
CA ILE A 63 -12.03 -9.92 -3.70
C ILE A 63 -12.92 -8.67 -3.72
N LEU A 64 -14.13 -8.76 -3.15
CA LEU A 64 -15.03 -7.62 -3.01
C LEU A 64 -14.40 -6.51 -2.14
N CYS A 65 -13.74 -6.85 -1.04
CA CYS A 65 -13.02 -5.90 -0.20
C CYS A 65 -11.93 -5.14 -1.00
N VAL A 66 -11.13 -5.85 -1.80
CA VAL A 66 -10.13 -5.23 -2.69
C VAL A 66 -10.79 -4.34 -3.74
N ALA A 67 -11.89 -4.79 -4.35
CA ALA A 67 -12.62 -3.99 -5.34
C ALA A 67 -13.20 -2.71 -4.73
N LEU A 68 -13.76 -2.78 -3.51
CA LEU A 68 -14.29 -1.63 -2.79
C LEU A 68 -13.19 -0.65 -2.39
N THR A 69 -12.09 -1.15 -1.80
CA THR A 69 -10.95 -0.30 -1.40
C THR A 69 -10.32 0.41 -2.61
N ASP A 70 -10.19 -0.28 -3.75
CA ASP A 70 -9.65 0.32 -4.97
C ASP A 70 -10.60 1.36 -5.56
N ASN A 71 -11.90 1.06 -5.66
CA ASN A 71 -12.88 2.00 -6.23
C ASN A 71 -13.10 3.23 -5.34
N ILE A 72 -13.24 3.04 -4.03
CA ILE A 72 -13.43 4.15 -3.08
C ILE A 72 -12.18 5.04 -3.08
N SER A 73 -10.98 4.46 -2.98
CA SER A 73 -9.75 5.26 -3.02
C SER A 73 -9.56 5.99 -4.35
N SER A 74 -9.74 5.29 -5.48
CA SER A 74 -9.34 5.81 -6.80
C SER A 74 -10.38 6.68 -7.48
N ARG A 75 -11.66 6.32 -7.36
CA ARG A 75 -12.76 6.97 -8.09
C ARG A 75 -13.49 7.99 -7.24
N LEU A 76 -13.63 7.74 -5.94
CA LEU A 76 -14.30 8.65 -5.04
C LEU A 76 -13.29 9.65 -4.45
N ILE A 77 -12.43 9.20 -3.53
CA ILE A 77 -11.62 10.11 -2.72
C ILE A 77 -10.60 10.87 -3.56
N LYS A 78 -9.83 10.19 -4.43
CA LYS A 78 -8.82 10.86 -5.28
C LYS A 78 -9.41 11.97 -6.15
N LYS A 79 -10.61 11.76 -6.70
CA LYS A 79 -11.25 12.75 -7.58
C LYS A 79 -11.85 13.92 -6.82
N THR A 80 -12.15 13.75 -5.53
CA THR A 80 -12.60 14.81 -4.63
C THR A 80 -11.43 15.64 -4.12
N VAL A 81 -10.39 15.00 -3.57
CA VAL A 81 -9.27 15.70 -2.91
C VAL A 81 -8.27 16.28 -3.92
N LYS A 82 -8.06 15.60 -5.06
CA LYS A 82 -7.20 16.08 -6.16
C LYS A 82 -5.77 16.48 -5.77
N ARG A 83 -5.22 15.88 -4.71
CA ARG A 83 -3.85 16.16 -4.26
C ARG A 83 -2.82 15.70 -5.29
N GLU A 84 -1.94 16.59 -5.71
CA GLU A 84 -0.82 16.25 -6.59
C GLU A 84 0.19 15.32 -5.90
N ARG A 85 0.95 14.56 -6.72
CA ARG A 85 1.99 13.66 -6.21
C ARG A 85 3.28 14.42 -5.96
N PRO A 86 4.15 13.96 -5.03
CA PRO A 86 5.46 14.58 -4.83
C PRO A 86 6.24 14.70 -6.14
N CYS A 87 6.27 13.62 -6.94
CA CYS A 87 6.94 13.57 -8.24
C CYS A 87 6.37 14.50 -9.34
N ARG A 88 5.25 15.19 -9.11
CA ARG A 88 4.66 16.14 -10.06
C ARG A 88 4.58 17.57 -9.54
N GLN A 89 4.73 17.77 -8.24
CA GLN A 89 4.71 19.11 -7.67
C GLN A 89 5.99 19.85 -8.05
N GLN A 90 5.84 21.01 -8.70
CA GLN A 90 6.98 21.77 -9.23
C GLN A 90 7.97 22.21 -8.13
N SER A 91 7.50 22.42 -6.90
CA SER A 91 8.31 22.78 -5.74
C SER A 91 9.19 21.65 -5.21
N LEU A 92 8.83 20.39 -5.47
CA LEU A 92 9.47 19.20 -4.91
C LEU A 92 10.13 18.32 -5.97
N SER A 93 9.63 18.34 -7.21
CA SER A 93 9.97 17.36 -8.25
C SER A 93 11.45 17.30 -8.60
N LYS A 94 12.21 18.39 -8.36
CA LYS A 94 13.67 18.43 -8.59
C LYS A 94 14.46 17.65 -7.54
N ASP A 95 13.95 17.56 -6.32
CA ASP A 95 14.63 16.93 -5.18
C ASP A 95 14.16 15.46 -4.97
N VAL A 96 13.00 15.10 -5.54
CA VAL A 96 12.39 13.77 -5.39
C VAL A 96 13.26 12.70 -6.06
N LYS A 97 13.73 11.74 -5.28
CA LYS A 97 14.40 10.53 -5.80
C LYS A 97 13.34 9.53 -6.24
N LEU A 98 13.06 9.51 -7.54
CA LEU A 98 12.01 8.68 -8.12
C LEU A 98 12.55 7.29 -8.50
N LEU A 99 12.20 6.27 -7.72
CA LEU A 99 12.59 4.86 -7.97
C LEU A 99 11.47 4.00 -8.57
N ALA A 100 10.33 4.61 -8.87
CA ALA A 100 9.21 3.96 -9.55
C ALA A 100 8.53 4.93 -10.50
N ARG A 101 7.87 4.43 -11.54
CA ARG A 101 7.11 5.27 -12.48
C ARG A 101 6.11 6.15 -11.72
N CYS A 102 6.23 7.47 -11.91
CA CYS A 102 5.26 8.43 -11.39
C CYS A 102 3.90 8.22 -12.08
N GLY A 103 2.87 7.89 -11.29
CA GLY A 103 1.53 7.61 -11.81
C GLY A 103 0.78 8.88 -12.25
N VAL A 104 -0.13 8.73 -13.21
CA VAL A 104 -0.94 9.85 -13.75
C VAL A 104 -2.06 10.33 -12.80
N GLY A 105 -2.49 9.49 -11.86
CA GLY A 105 -3.57 9.81 -10.91
C GLY A 105 -3.10 10.59 -9.67
N TYR A 106 -4.05 11.12 -8.89
CA TYR A 106 -3.77 11.86 -7.65
C TYR A 106 -3.08 11.02 -6.56
N SER A 107 -2.46 11.72 -5.61
CA SER A 107 -1.67 11.14 -4.52
C SER A 107 -2.54 10.56 -3.41
N PHE A 108 -3.57 11.28 -2.97
CA PHE A 108 -4.32 10.91 -1.76
C PHE A 108 -5.65 10.19 -2.05
N PRO A 109 -5.93 9.03 -1.42
CA PRO A 109 -4.99 8.18 -0.68
C PRO A 109 -4.21 7.27 -1.63
N SER A 110 -3.15 6.63 -1.14
CA SER A 110 -2.44 5.61 -1.93
C SER A 110 -3.28 4.33 -2.06
N SER A 111 -3.71 3.98 -3.27
CA SER A 111 -4.47 2.74 -3.51
C SER A 111 -3.64 1.49 -3.18
N HIS A 112 -2.30 1.54 -3.30
CA HIS A 112 -1.49 0.41 -2.83
C HIS A 112 -1.58 0.28 -1.31
N ALA A 113 -1.45 1.37 -0.55
CA ALA A 113 -1.60 1.32 0.90
C ALA A 113 -3.01 0.88 1.30
N THR A 114 -4.05 1.48 0.72
CA THR A 114 -5.45 1.18 1.01
C THR A 114 -5.79 -0.29 0.74
N ASN A 115 -5.39 -0.84 -0.42
CA ASN A 115 -5.73 -2.22 -0.77
C ASN A 115 -4.99 -3.22 0.14
N HIS A 116 -3.70 -2.99 0.45
CA HIS A 116 -2.92 -3.92 1.26
C HIS A 116 -3.35 -3.91 2.73
N PHE A 117 -3.65 -2.74 3.29
CA PHE A 117 -4.27 -2.67 4.62
C PHE A 117 -5.68 -3.25 4.63
N GLY A 118 -6.47 -3.05 3.58
CA GLY A 118 -7.78 -3.71 3.42
C GLY A 118 -7.67 -5.23 3.48
N VAL A 119 -6.75 -5.81 2.70
CA VAL A 119 -6.47 -7.25 2.73
C VAL A 119 -5.98 -7.71 4.10
N ALA A 120 -4.98 -7.02 4.67
CA ALA A 120 -4.43 -7.37 5.97
C ALA A 120 -5.50 -7.37 7.07
N LEU A 121 -6.30 -6.31 7.17
CA LEU A 121 -7.37 -6.21 8.17
C LEU A 121 -8.47 -7.24 7.93
N PHE A 122 -8.86 -7.48 6.68
CA PHE A 122 -9.85 -8.51 6.35
C PHE A 122 -9.40 -9.89 6.82
N LEU A 123 -8.15 -10.26 6.54
CA LEU A 123 -7.56 -11.53 6.98
C LEU A 123 -7.43 -11.60 8.50
N ILE A 124 -7.02 -10.53 9.16
CA ILE A 124 -6.90 -10.48 10.63
C ILE A 124 -8.26 -10.64 11.31
N LEU A 125 -9.28 -9.94 10.83
CA LEU A 125 -10.62 -10.01 11.41
C LEU A 125 -11.29 -11.36 11.11
N GLY A 126 -11.06 -11.92 9.93
CA GLY A 126 -11.65 -13.18 9.50
C GLY A 126 -10.97 -14.43 10.06
N LEU A 127 -9.64 -14.43 10.18
CA LEU A 127 -8.83 -15.61 10.51
C LEU A 127 -8.01 -15.44 11.79
N GLY A 128 -7.87 -14.22 12.32
CA GLY A 128 -6.99 -13.94 13.46
C GLY A 128 -7.44 -14.52 14.80
N SER A 129 -8.73 -14.86 14.94
CA SER A 129 -9.21 -15.63 16.10
C SER A 129 -8.67 -17.06 16.10
N MET A 130 -8.55 -17.68 14.92
CA MET A 130 -8.00 -19.01 14.73
C MET A 130 -6.47 -19.00 14.71
N TRP A 131 -5.86 -18.03 14.02
CA TRP A 131 -4.42 -17.92 13.84
C TRP A 131 -3.89 -16.59 14.37
N LYS A 132 -3.83 -16.46 15.70
CA LYS A 132 -3.44 -15.20 16.38
C LYS A 132 -2.10 -14.63 15.92
N TRP A 133 -1.18 -15.48 15.49
CA TRP A 133 0.16 -15.09 15.04
C TRP A 133 0.16 -14.29 13.71
N ILE A 134 -0.90 -14.34 12.90
CA ILE A 134 -0.94 -13.67 11.58
C ILE A 134 -1.06 -12.14 11.70
N LYS A 135 -1.50 -11.62 12.86
CA LYS A 135 -1.80 -10.20 13.05
C LYS A 135 -0.60 -9.31 12.74
N TRP A 136 0.51 -9.52 13.43
CA TRP A 136 1.69 -8.66 13.27
C TRP A 136 2.35 -8.80 11.89
N PRO A 137 2.56 -10.00 11.33
CA PRO A 137 3.09 -10.16 9.98
C PRO A 137 2.28 -9.42 8.91
N LEU A 138 0.95 -9.49 8.96
CA LEU A 138 0.08 -8.83 7.97
C LEU A 138 0.11 -7.29 8.11
N ILE A 139 0.17 -6.76 9.33
CA ILE A 139 0.32 -5.32 9.57
C ILE A 139 1.70 -4.84 9.10
N ILE A 140 2.77 -5.56 9.42
CA ILE A 140 4.14 -5.22 8.99
C ILE A 140 4.22 -5.26 7.46
N TRP A 141 3.62 -6.27 6.83
CA TRP A 141 3.56 -6.40 5.38
C TRP A 141 2.87 -5.21 4.70
N ALA A 142 1.66 -4.86 5.14
CA ALA A 142 0.93 -3.71 4.60
C ALA A 142 1.66 -2.38 4.89
N GLY A 143 2.24 -2.25 6.08
CA GLY A 143 3.04 -1.11 6.50
C GLY A 143 4.29 -0.91 5.63
N MET A 144 5.04 -1.98 5.37
CA MET A 144 6.22 -1.97 4.50
C MET A 144 5.87 -1.52 3.08
N ILE A 145 4.75 -2.00 2.52
CA ILE A 145 4.30 -1.59 1.18
C ILE A 145 3.91 -0.12 1.16
N SER A 146 3.31 0.38 2.24
CA SER A 146 2.92 1.78 2.40
C SER A 146 4.15 2.67 2.51
N TYR A 147 5.11 2.29 3.35
CA TYR A 147 6.42 2.94 3.47
C TYR A 147 7.15 2.99 2.12
N ALA A 148 7.15 1.87 1.39
CA ALA A 148 7.77 1.79 0.07
C ALA A 148 7.16 2.79 -0.93
N GLN A 149 5.87 3.15 -0.84
CA GLN A 149 5.28 4.18 -1.71
C GLN A 149 5.87 5.58 -1.48
N VAL A 150 6.17 5.90 -0.21
CA VAL A 150 6.82 7.16 0.18
C VAL A 150 8.27 7.15 -0.26
N TYR A 151 8.98 6.06 0.08
CA TYR A 151 10.40 5.91 -0.24
C TYR A 151 10.72 6.02 -1.72
N VAL A 152 9.89 5.47 -2.61
CA VAL A 152 10.15 5.58 -4.07
C VAL A 152 9.67 6.90 -4.67
N GLY A 153 9.13 7.82 -3.87
CA GLY A 153 8.77 9.18 -4.31
C GLY A 153 7.39 9.34 -4.96
N VAL A 154 6.49 8.35 -4.86
CA VAL A 154 5.20 8.39 -5.59
C VAL A 154 4.00 8.84 -4.75
N HIS A 155 4.14 8.87 -3.42
CA HIS A 155 3.10 9.26 -2.47
C HIS A 155 3.70 9.99 -1.26
N PHE A 156 2.88 10.80 -0.60
CA PHE A 156 3.21 11.40 0.69
C PHE A 156 2.84 10.43 1.84
N PRO A 157 3.43 10.59 3.04
CA PRO A 157 3.00 9.89 4.26
C PRO A 157 1.52 10.06 4.62
N PHE A 158 0.97 11.27 4.48
CA PHE A 158 -0.44 11.59 4.75
C PHE A 158 -1.30 11.82 3.50
#